data_AF-A0A450TP96-F1
#
_entry.id   AF-A0A450TP96-F1
#
_cell.length_a   1.000
_cell.length_b   1.000
_cell.length_c   1.000
_cell.angle_alpha   90.00
_cell.angle_beta   90.00
_cell.angle_gamma   90.00
#
_symmetry.space_group_name_H-M   'P 1'
#
loop_
_entity.id
_entity.type
_entity.pdbx_description
1 polymer ?
#
loop_
_entity_poly.entity_id
_entity_poly.type
_entity_poly.pdbx_seq_one_letter_code
_entity_poly.pdbx_strand_id
1 'polypeptide(L)'
;MSLISRFLQSAAGIDPSTIRSKQDQYRYASLGALVWFSALVAAMAFGYAVYVFLAPFMEARMAKALAVVSVPLWFFFVFHINRATISVITPGKGKKFSNTFKILPRLLVSVVISIAIAHPLVLFLLSEDISGHYRLQIEKEALEKDDELRWLGNEIGALDAEIKSMQEESIRREEQHEEEIAEKGRIEKRIEDLDTVLHQLTEQMACERSGGVGNNCEKYTTSTWKGAGSAVYRVKELYEDKNKTRDLLREDLDKIQESILSYRKNLENIEKKNAEEIEAEASKKAHKEEQWRARKEEMAKDAEIKSANLSFLQRNVQLVALSKENGPYISVIIISIFLFLFFIELTPVFIKLMFPNDHEEEFHHPGK
;
A
#
# COMPACT_ATOMS: atom_id res chain seq x y z
N MET A 1 -49.89 5.22 -35.76
CA MET A 1 -49.09 5.74 -34.63
C MET A 1 -48.98 4.64 -33.59
N SER A 2 -47.78 4.36 -33.09
CA SER A 2 -47.61 3.41 -31.98
C SER A 2 -48.18 4.01 -30.68
N LEU A 3 -48.67 3.16 -29.78
CA LEU A 3 -49.13 3.57 -28.44
C LEU A 3 -48.07 4.40 -27.69
N ILE A 4 -46.80 4.05 -27.88
CA ILE A 4 -45.63 4.73 -27.32
C ILE A 4 -45.55 6.18 -27.81
N SER A 5 -45.70 6.42 -29.12
CA SER A 5 -45.66 7.79 -29.67
C SER A 5 -46.75 8.70 -29.09
N ARG A 6 -47.96 8.16 -28.86
CA ARG A 6 -49.07 8.89 -28.25
C ARG A 6 -48.83 9.18 -26.77
N PHE A 7 -48.28 8.22 -26.03
CA PHE A 7 -47.88 8.43 -24.64
C PHE A 7 -46.83 9.53 -24.51
N LEU A 8 -45.79 9.49 -25.36
CA LEU A 8 -44.73 10.50 -25.34
C LEU A 8 -45.24 11.90 -25.74
N GLN A 9 -46.14 12.00 -26.72
CA GLN A 9 -46.78 13.28 -27.06
C GLN A 9 -47.60 13.83 -25.88
N SER A 10 -48.34 12.97 -25.18
CA SER A 10 -49.08 13.34 -23.96
C SER A 10 -48.15 13.76 -22.83
N ALA A 11 -46.99 13.10 -22.68
CA ALA A 11 -45.96 13.45 -21.72
C ALA A 11 -45.37 14.84 -21.94
N ALA A 12 -45.28 15.29 -23.20
CA ALA A 12 -44.88 16.66 -23.53
C ALA A 12 -45.93 17.73 -23.17
N GLY A 13 -47.15 17.33 -22.76
CA GLY A 13 -48.22 18.26 -22.38
C GLY A 13 -48.85 18.98 -23.56
N ILE A 14 -48.87 18.36 -24.74
CA ILE A 14 -49.32 18.97 -25.99
C ILE A 14 -50.66 18.39 -26.41
N ASP A 15 -51.58 19.27 -26.83
CA ASP A 15 -52.88 18.87 -27.35
C ASP A 15 -52.71 18.19 -28.72
N PRO A 16 -53.24 16.96 -28.92
CA PRO A 16 -53.17 16.25 -30.20
C PRO A 16 -53.66 17.08 -31.41
N SER A 17 -54.56 18.04 -31.21
CA SER A 17 -55.07 18.94 -32.26
C SER A 17 -54.01 19.90 -32.82
N THR A 18 -52.90 20.12 -32.11
CA THR A 18 -51.80 21.01 -32.55
C THR A 18 -50.77 20.31 -33.44
N ILE A 19 -50.88 18.99 -33.63
CA ILE A 19 -49.91 18.19 -34.39
C ILE A 19 -50.32 18.16 -35.87
N ARG A 20 -49.61 18.91 -36.73
CA ARG A 20 -49.96 19.08 -38.15
C ARG A 20 -49.14 18.19 -39.09
N SER A 21 -47.89 17.89 -38.76
CA SER A 21 -46.98 17.13 -39.63
C SER A 21 -46.40 15.87 -38.96
N LYS A 22 -45.84 14.96 -39.77
CA LYS A 22 -45.03 13.83 -39.26
C LYS A 22 -43.80 14.33 -38.49
N GLN A 23 -43.23 15.47 -38.90
CA GLN A 23 -42.09 16.08 -38.23
C GLN A 23 -42.46 16.58 -36.82
N ASP A 24 -43.66 17.15 -36.65
CA ASP A 24 -44.19 17.54 -35.33
C ASP A 24 -44.42 16.34 -34.42
N GLN A 25 -44.88 15.22 -34.98
CA GLN A 25 -45.06 13.97 -34.21
C GLN A 25 -43.75 13.48 -33.61
N TYR A 26 -42.67 13.48 -34.40
CA TYR A 26 -41.34 13.09 -33.91
C TYR A 26 -40.81 14.11 -32.91
N ARG A 27 -40.91 15.42 -33.20
CA ARG A 27 -40.45 16.50 -32.32
C ARG A 27 -41.09 16.43 -30.93
N TYR A 28 -42.42 16.32 -30.87
CA TYR A 28 -43.15 16.28 -29.61
C TYR A 28 -43.00 14.96 -28.87
N ALA A 29 -42.86 13.84 -29.60
CA ALA A 29 -42.49 12.57 -28.98
C ALA A 29 -41.08 12.63 -28.36
N SER A 30 -40.10 13.26 -29.03
CA SER A 30 -38.74 13.46 -28.49
C SER A 30 -38.74 14.36 -27.25
N LEU A 31 -39.51 15.45 -27.26
CA LEU A 31 -39.69 16.32 -26.08
C LEU A 31 -40.27 15.57 -24.89
N GLY A 32 -41.31 14.76 -25.11
CA GLY A 32 -41.90 13.94 -24.06
C GLY A 32 -40.97 12.84 -23.56
N ALA A 33 -40.17 12.24 -24.44
CA ALA A 33 -39.16 11.25 -24.07
C ALA A 33 -38.08 11.85 -23.15
N LEU A 34 -37.63 13.08 -23.44
CA LEU A 34 -36.67 13.79 -22.60
C LEU A 34 -37.23 14.07 -21.20
N VAL A 35 -38.47 14.56 -21.11
CA VAL A 35 -39.15 14.81 -19.82
C VAL A 35 -39.29 13.52 -19.01
N TRP A 36 -39.69 12.44 -19.67
CA TRP A 36 -39.86 11.14 -19.02
C TRP A 36 -38.52 10.57 -18.53
N PHE A 37 -37.47 10.64 -19.35
CA PHE A 37 -36.15 10.14 -18.98
C PHE A 37 -35.52 10.95 -17.84
N SER A 38 -35.64 12.27 -17.87
CA SER A 38 -35.19 13.13 -16.77
C SER A 38 -35.91 12.78 -15.46
N ALA A 39 -37.23 12.60 -15.49
CA ALA A 39 -38.00 12.18 -14.31
C ALA A 39 -37.58 10.79 -13.80
N LEU A 40 -37.24 9.86 -14.69
CA LEU A 40 -36.76 8.52 -14.32
C LEU A 40 -35.41 8.57 -13.61
N VAL A 41 -34.44 9.29 -14.19
CA VAL A 41 -33.10 9.43 -13.58
C VAL A 41 -33.20 10.12 -12.22
N ALA A 42 -34.00 11.19 -12.14
CA ALA A 42 -34.27 11.88 -10.87
C ALA A 42 -34.87 10.95 -9.82
N ALA A 43 -35.84 10.11 -10.21
CA ALA A 43 -36.50 9.15 -9.32
C ALA A 43 -35.54 8.07 -8.80
N MET A 44 -34.68 7.53 -9.65
CA MET A 44 -33.67 6.54 -9.23
C MET A 44 -32.63 7.15 -8.29
N ALA A 45 -32.14 8.35 -8.60
CA ALA A 45 -31.20 9.07 -7.75
C ALA A 45 -31.81 9.40 -6.37
N PHE A 46 -33.07 9.82 -6.34
CA PHE A 46 -33.80 10.05 -5.09
C PHE A 46 -34.00 8.76 -4.29
N GLY A 47 -34.36 7.65 -4.94
CA GLY A 47 -34.49 6.35 -4.28
C GLY A 47 -33.18 5.90 -3.62
N TYR A 48 -32.05 6.09 -4.28
CA TYR A 48 -30.73 5.84 -3.68
C TYR A 48 -30.45 6.78 -2.50
N ALA A 49 -30.75 8.08 -2.64
CA ALA A 49 -30.60 9.04 -1.55
C ALA A 49 -31.40 8.64 -0.31
N VAL A 50 -32.66 8.23 -0.49
CA VAL A 50 -33.54 7.72 0.57
C VAL A 50 -32.94 6.48 1.22
N TYR A 51 -32.43 5.53 0.44
CA TYR A 51 -31.78 4.33 0.97
C TYR A 51 -30.58 4.68 1.85
N VAL A 52 -29.64 5.48 1.34
CA VAL A 52 -28.41 5.85 2.07
C VAL A 52 -28.71 6.71 3.31
N PHE A 53 -29.74 7.56 3.24
CA PHE A 53 -30.18 8.35 4.37
C PHE A 53 -30.81 7.50 5.48
N LEU A 54 -31.64 6.51 5.11
CA LEU A 54 -32.38 5.69 6.08
C LEU A 54 -31.60 4.48 6.61
N ALA A 55 -30.66 3.94 5.82
CA ALA A 55 -29.90 2.74 6.19
C ALA A 55 -29.27 2.77 7.61
N PRO A 56 -28.80 3.92 8.15
CA PRO A 56 -28.26 3.99 9.51
C PRO A 56 -29.32 4.00 10.63
N PHE A 57 -30.57 4.37 10.33
CA PHE A 57 -31.61 4.62 11.34
C PHE A 57 -32.64 3.50 11.47
N MET A 58 -32.67 2.55 10.52
CA MET A 58 -33.70 1.52 10.49
C MET A 58 -33.21 0.21 9.86
N GLU A 59 -33.98 -0.86 10.04
CA GLU A 59 -33.68 -2.18 9.48
C GLU A 59 -33.51 -2.12 7.95
N ALA A 60 -32.48 -2.79 7.43
CA ALA A 60 -32.11 -2.75 6.01
C ALA A 60 -33.27 -3.11 5.06
N ARG A 61 -34.15 -4.04 5.47
CA ARG A 61 -35.33 -4.43 4.68
C ARG A 61 -36.33 -3.29 4.55
N MET A 62 -36.57 -2.56 5.63
CA MET A 62 -37.49 -1.42 5.66
C MET A 62 -36.93 -0.21 4.90
N ALA A 63 -35.63 0.08 5.04
CA ALA A 63 -34.96 1.13 4.28
C ALA A 63 -35.06 0.89 2.76
N LYS A 64 -34.83 -0.36 2.32
CA LYS A 64 -34.99 -0.77 0.91
C LYS A 64 -36.44 -0.61 0.43
N ALA A 65 -37.43 -1.01 1.24
CA ALA A 65 -38.83 -0.87 0.89
C ALA A 65 -39.23 0.61 0.69
N LEU A 66 -38.83 1.48 1.62
CA LEU A 66 -39.09 2.93 1.50
C LEU A 66 -38.38 3.56 0.31
N ALA A 67 -37.13 3.15 0.03
CA ALA A 67 -36.41 3.58 -1.15
C ALA A 67 -37.15 3.21 -2.44
N VAL A 68 -37.61 1.96 -2.59
CA VAL A 68 -38.36 1.51 -3.77
C VAL A 68 -39.69 2.25 -3.93
N VAL A 69 -40.43 2.47 -2.83
CA VAL A 69 -41.70 3.22 -2.86
C VAL A 69 -41.50 4.70 -3.20
N SER A 70 -40.37 5.28 -2.80
CA SER A 70 -40.05 6.68 -3.08
C SER A 70 -39.82 6.96 -4.57
N VAL A 71 -39.36 5.97 -5.35
CA VAL A 71 -39.08 6.10 -6.79
C VAL A 71 -40.33 6.54 -7.57
N PRO A 72 -41.47 5.82 -7.58
CA PRO A 72 -42.65 6.26 -8.34
C PRO A 72 -43.20 7.59 -7.83
N LEU A 73 -43.17 7.84 -6.51
CA LEU A 73 -43.64 9.12 -5.94
C LEU A 73 -42.83 10.30 -6.49
N TRP A 74 -41.50 10.18 -6.47
CA TRP A 74 -40.61 11.22 -6.97
C TRP A 74 -40.65 11.33 -8.50
N PHE A 75 -40.79 10.20 -9.20
CA PHE A 75 -40.99 10.17 -10.64
C PHE A 75 -42.19 11.03 -11.05
N PHE A 76 -43.36 10.80 -10.44
CA PHE A 76 -44.56 11.58 -10.76
C PHE A 76 -44.41 13.06 -10.41
N PHE A 77 -43.76 13.38 -9.30
CA PHE A 77 -43.48 14.76 -8.90
C PHE A 77 -42.63 15.50 -9.94
N VAL A 78 -41.47 14.95 -10.30
CA VAL A 78 -40.55 15.55 -11.28
C VAL A 78 -41.19 15.58 -12.68
N PHE A 79 -41.84 14.49 -13.08
CA PHE A 79 -42.55 14.42 -14.34
C PHE A 79 -43.63 15.50 -14.46
N HIS A 80 -44.39 15.75 -13.40
CA HIS A 80 -45.42 16.78 -13.37
C HIS A 80 -44.83 18.18 -13.51
N ILE A 81 -43.77 18.50 -12.76
CA ILE A 81 -43.07 19.80 -12.84
C ILE A 81 -42.47 20.02 -14.23
N ASN A 82 -41.80 19.01 -14.78
CA ASN A 82 -41.16 19.10 -16.09
C ASN A 82 -42.19 19.26 -17.21
N ARG A 83 -43.31 18.54 -17.13
CA ARG A 83 -44.44 18.71 -18.06
C ARG A 83 -45.07 20.10 -17.97
N ALA A 84 -45.35 20.60 -16.76
CA ALA A 84 -45.94 21.91 -16.54
C ALA A 84 -45.05 23.05 -17.06
N THR A 85 -43.73 22.86 -17.07
CA THR A 85 -42.82 23.89 -17.56
C THR A 85 -42.83 24.01 -19.09
N ILE A 86 -43.09 22.91 -19.82
CA ILE A 86 -43.20 22.98 -21.28
C ILE A 86 -44.37 23.87 -21.67
N SER A 87 -45.53 23.77 -21.02
CA SER A 87 -46.73 24.53 -21.41
C SER A 87 -46.61 26.05 -21.18
N VAL A 88 -45.82 26.49 -20.20
CA VAL A 88 -45.65 27.93 -19.86
C VAL A 88 -44.81 28.70 -20.87
N ILE A 89 -43.89 28.03 -21.58
CA ILE A 89 -43.04 28.68 -22.59
C ILE A 89 -43.86 28.83 -23.89
N THR A 90 -44.44 30.00 -24.12
CA THR A 90 -45.02 30.38 -25.42
C THR A 90 -44.05 31.30 -26.17
N PRO A 91 -43.62 30.97 -27.41
CA PRO A 91 -42.86 31.90 -28.22
C PRO A 91 -43.74 33.12 -28.54
N GLY A 92 -43.51 34.25 -27.87
CA GLY A 92 -44.20 35.50 -28.16
C GLY A 92 -43.43 36.34 -29.17
N LYS A 93 -44.12 36.97 -30.14
CA LYS A 93 -43.59 37.91 -31.16
C LYS A 93 -43.00 39.23 -30.60
N GLY A 94 -42.40 39.24 -29.40
CA GLY A 94 -41.89 40.44 -28.71
C GLY A 94 -40.35 40.50 -28.56
N LYS A 95 -39.80 41.72 -28.37
CA LYS A 95 -38.36 42.04 -28.19
C LYS A 95 -37.60 40.94 -27.42
N LYS A 96 -36.43 40.52 -27.91
CA LYS A 96 -35.55 39.47 -27.34
C LYS A 96 -35.41 39.50 -25.80
N PHE A 97 -35.45 40.68 -25.19
CA PHE A 97 -35.34 40.87 -23.74
C PHE A 97 -36.56 40.39 -22.92
N SER A 98 -37.79 40.40 -23.46
CA SER A 98 -38.97 39.90 -22.74
C SER A 98 -39.08 38.38 -22.73
N ASN A 99 -38.32 37.70 -23.59
CA ASN A 99 -38.30 36.24 -23.67
C ASN A 99 -37.35 35.62 -22.63
N THR A 100 -36.25 36.29 -22.30
CA THR A 100 -35.28 35.84 -21.27
C THR A 100 -35.93 35.72 -19.88
N PHE A 101 -36.80 36.67 -19.52
CA PHE A 101 -37.47 36.67 -18.21
C PHE A 101 -38.47 35.51 -18.04
N LYS A 102 -39.01 34.98 -19.15
CA LYS A 102 -39.92 33.81 -19.13
C LYS A 102 -39.19 32.49 -18.92
N ILE A 103 -37.90 32.43 -19.27
CA ILE A 103 -37.06 31.22 -19.17
C ILE A 103 -36.37 31.16 -17.79
N LEU A 104 -36.15 32.30 -17.14
CA LEU A 104 -35.41 32.40 -15.89
C LEU A 104 -35.96 31.52 -14.75
N PRO A 105 -37.29 31.44 -14.49
CA PRO A 105 -37.82 30.54 -13.46
C PRO A 105 -37.47 29.07 -13.73
N ARG A 106 -37.46 28.65 -15.00
CA ARG A 106 -37.07 27.29 -15.38
C ARG A 106 -35.57 27.07 -15.23
N LEU A 107 -34.74 28.05 -15.58
CA LEU A 107 -33.29 27.94 -15.37
C LEU A 107 -32.98 27.70 -13.89
N LEU A 108 -33.63 28.43 -12.99
CA LEU A 108 -33.47 28.26 -11.54
C LEU A 108 -33.93 26.88 -11.06
N VAL A 109 -35.13 26.44 -11.44
CA VAL A 109 -35.64 25.11 -11.09
C VAL A 109 -34.73 24.01 -11.62
N SER A 110 -34.24 24.14 -12.85
CA SER A 110 -33.31 23.20 -13.47
C SER A 110 -32.01 23.09 -12.66
N VAL A 111 -31.41 24.21 -12.27
CA VAL A 111 -30.20 24.20 -11.43
C VAL A 111 -30.46 23.47 -10.11
N VAL A 112 -31.56 23.78 -9.43
CA VAL A 112 -31.90 23.17 -8.13
C VAL A 112 -32.10 21.66 -8.26
N ILE A 113 -32.87 21.22 -9.26
CA ILE A 113 -33.10 19.79 -9.53
C ILE A 113 -31.79 19.09 -9.90
N SER A 114 -30.97 19.69 -10.75
CA SER A 114 -29.68 19.12 -11.13
C SER A 114 -28.73 18.97 -9.95
N ILE A 115 -28.67 19.94 -9.03
CA ILE A 115 -27.89 19.80 -7.78
C ILE A 115 -28.46 18.67 -6.92
N ALA A 116 -29.79 18.62 -6.74
CA ALA A 116 -30.47 17.62 -5.92
C ALA A 116 -30.27 16.19 -6.43
N ILE A 117 -30.14 16.00 -7.75
CA ILE A 117 -29.86 14.70 -8.38
C ILE A 117 -28.36 14.40 -8.41
N ALA A 118 -27.52 15.41 -8.68
CA ALA A 118 -26.07 15.22 -8.84
C ALA A 118 -25.45 14.67 -7.56
N HIS A 119 -25.82 15.19 -6.39
CA HIS A 119 -25.20 14.81 -5.13
C HIS A 119 -25.35 13.31 -4.77
N PRO A 120 -26.56 12.73 -4.71
CA PRO A 120 -26.70 11.29 -4.45
C PRO A 120 -26.09 10.43 -5.56
N LEU A 121 -26.08 10.90 -6.82
CA LEU A 121 -25.44 10.19 -7.93
C LEU A 121 -23.91 10.17 -7.78
N VAL A 122 -23.30 11.27 -7.34
CA VAL A 122 -21.86 11.34 -7.02
C VAL A 122 -21.52 10.36 -5.91
N LEU A 123 -22.30 10.32 -4.83
CA LEU A 123 -22.10 9.38 -3.73
C LEU A 123 -22.25 7.92 -4.15
N PHE A 124 -23.14 7.65 -5.11
CA PHE A 124 -23.31 6.33 -5.70
C PHE A 124 -22.10 5.92 -6.55
N LEU A 125 -21.70 6.78 -7.49
CA LEU A 125 -20.61 6.51 -8.43
C LEU A 125 -19.25 6.39 -7.74
N LEU A 126 -19.00 7.20 -6.70
CA LEU A 126 -17.76 7.16 -5.92
C LEU A 126 -17.86 6.27 -4.68
N SER A 127 -18.86 5.38 -4.60
CA SER A 127 -19.10 4.59 -3.40
C SER A 127 -17.92 3.68 -3.03
N GLU A 128 -17.25 3.10 -4.02
CA GLU A 128 -16.04 2.27 -3.82
C GLU A 128 -14.85 3.11 -3.36
N ASP A 129 -14.58 4.24 -4.03
CA ASP A 129 -13.50 5.17 -3.68
C ASP A 129 -13.67 5.72 -2.26
N ILE A 130 -14.88 6.13 -1.90
CA ILE A 130 -15.24 6.64 -0.57
C ILE A 130 -15.03 5.56 0.49
N SER A 131 -15.48 4.33 0.23
CA SER A 131 -15.35 3.23 1.19
C SER A 131 -13.89 2.79 1.34
N GLY A 132 -13.14 2.75 0.25
CA GLY A 132 -11.71 2.45 0.24
C GLY A 132 -10.88 3.48 1.00
N HIS A 133 -11.10 4.77 0.77
CA HIS A 133 -10.44 5.84 1.50
C HIS A 133 -10.75 5.76 3.01
N TYR A 134 -12.02 5.56 3.38
CA TYR A 134 -12.39 5.43 4.80
C TYR A 134 -11.79 4.18 5.47
N ARG A 135 -11.73 3.05 4.76
CA ARG A 135 -11.10 1.81 5.25
C ARG A 135 -9.63 2.05 5.60
N LEU A 136 -8.88 2.66 4.68
CA LEU A 136 -7.46 2.98 4.89
C LEU A 136 -7.27 3.95 6.07
N GLN A 137 -8.18 4.90 6.24
CA GLN A 137 -8.13 5.84 7.36
C GLN A 137 -8.34 5.11 8.71
N ILE A 138 -9.37 4.26 8.81
CA ILE A 138 -9.62 3.48 10.04
C ILE A 138 -8.47 2.53 10.33
N GLU A 139 -7.95 1.84 9.32
CA GLU A 139 -6.85 0.90 9.49
C GLU A 139 -5.61 1.60 10.04
N LYS A 140 -5.21 2.74 9.46
CA LYS A 140 -4.10 3.55 9.99
C LYS A 140 -4.35 4.00 11.43
N GLU A 141 -5.54 4.52 11.71
CA GLU A 141 -5.89 5.01 13.05
C GLU A 141 -5.91 3.87 14.09
N ALA A 142 -6.40 2.69 13.72
CA ALA A 142 -6.40 1.50 14.57
C ALA A 142 -4.97 1.02 14.86
N LEU A 143 -4.10 1.00 13.85
CA LEU A 143 -2.69 0.63 14.00
C LEU A 143 -1.93 1.60 14.92
N GLU A 144 -2.21 2.90 14.84
CA GLU A 144 -1.53 3.92 15.65
C GLU A 144 -1.97 3.91 17.12
N LYS A 145 -3.25 3.65 17.37
CA LYS A 145 -3.84 3.69 18.73
C LYS A 145 -3.72 2.39 19.50
N ASP A 146 -3.39 1.28 18.85
CA ASP A 146 -3.35 -0.01 19.51
C ASP A 146 -2.01 -0.26 20.22
N ASP A 147 -2.02 -0.01 21.53
CA ASP A 147 -0.83 -0.18 22.39
C ASP A 147 -0.33 -1.62 22.44
N GLU A 148 -1.23 -2.60 22.33
CA GLU A 148 -0.87 -4.03 22.36
C GLU A 148 -0.12 -4.45 21.09
N LEU A 149 -0.55 -3.98 19.91
CA LEU A 149 0.13 -4.23 18.65
C LEU A 149 1.51 -3.56 18.62
N ARG A 150 1.62 -2.36 19.20
CA ARG A 150 2.91 -1.68 19.38
C ARG A 150 3.82 -2.45 20.34
N TRP A 151 3.28 -2.93 21.45
CA TRP A 151 4.00 -3.76 22.41
C TRP A 151 4.50 -5.06 21.77
N LEU A 152 3.63 -5.78 21.05
CA LEU A 152 3.99 -6.98 20.29
C LEU A 152 5.12 -6.70 19.28
N GLY A 153 5.03 -5.59 18.54
CA GLY A 153 6.07 -5.18 17.59
C GLY A 153 7.43 -4.93 18.25
N ASN A 154 7.45 -4.21 19.37
CA ASN A 154 8.68 -3.96 20.14
C ASN A 154 9.27 -5.25 20.68
N GLU A 155 8.44 -6.14 21.18
CA GLU A 155 8.83 -7.41 21.75
C GLU A 155 9.38 -8.38 20.70
N ILE A 156 8.78 -8.43 19.51
CA ILE A 156 9.34 -9.15 18.34
C ILE A 156 10.71 -8.59 17.98
N GLY A 157 10.87 -7.26 17.98
CA GLY A 157 12.14 -6.60 17.72
C GLY A 157 13.21 -6.91 18.78
N ALA A 158 12.83 -6.97 20.05
CA ALA A 158 13.73 -7.34 21.15
C ALA A 158 14.20 -8.79 21.01
N LEU A 159 13.28 -9.73 20.75
CA LEU A 159 13.61 -11.13 20.52
C LEU A 159 14.50 -11.33 19.29
N ASP A 160 14.25 -10.58 18.20
CA ASP A 160 15.10 -10.62 17.01
C ASP A 160 16.53 -10.14 17.30
N ALA A 161 16.67 -9.06 18.07
CA ALA A 161 17.97 -8.55 18.49
C ALA A 161 18.71 -9.55 19.40
N GLU A 162 17.99 -10.21 20.31
CA GLU A 162 18.53 -11.22 21.20
C GLU A 162 19.03 -12.45 20.43
N ILE A 163 18.21 -13.00 19.52
CA ILE A 163 18.60 -14.11 18.62
C ILE A 163 19.85 -13.75 17.82
N LYS A 164 19.88 -12.55 17.24
CA LYS A 164 21.01 -12.08 16.46
C LYS A 164 22.28 -11.95 17.32
N SER A 165 22.16 -11.45 18.55
CA SER A 165 23.29 -11.32 19.45
C SER A 165 23.89 -12.69 19.84
N MET A 166 23.05 -13.70 20.06
CA MET A 166 23.48 -15.07 20.36
C MET A 166 24.17 -15.73 19.15
N GLN A 167 23.66 -15.49 17.94
CA GLN A 167 24.29 -15.94 16.70
C GLN A 167 25.65 -15.27 16.47
N GLU A 168 25.74 -13.96 16.65
CA GLU A 168 27.01 -13.21 16.56
C GLU A 168 28.03 -13.66 17.60
N GLU A 169 27.60 -13.95 18.83
CA GLU A 169 28.49 -14.50 19.85
C GLU A 169 29.03 -15.87 19.45
N SER A 170 28.21 -16.71 18.82
CA SER A 170 28.61 -18.03 18.35
C SER A 170 29.67 -17.93 17.25
N ILE A 171 29.46 -17.05 16.27
CA ILE A 171 30.44 -16.74 15.21
C ILE A 171 31.75 -16.21 15.79
N ARG A 172 31.70 -15.27 16.74
CA ARG A 172 32.92 -14.72 17.37
C ARG A 172 33.73 -15.79 18.11
N ARG A 173 33.06 -16.74 18.76
CA ARG A 173 33.73 -17.86 19.45
C ARG A 173 34.38 -18.82 18.46
N GLU A 174 33.78 -19.04 17.29
CA GLU A 174 34.38 -19.84 16.21
C GLU A 174 35.62 -19.13 15.64
N GLU A 175 35.52 -17.83 15.34
CA GLU A 175 36.65 -17.02 14.84
C GLU A 175 37.84 -17.01 15.82
N GLN A 176 37.58 -16.84 17.12
CA GLN A 176 38.63 -16.92 18.16
C GLN A 176 39.31 -18.29 18.18
N HIS A 177 38.54 -19.36 18.02
CA HIS A 177 39.09 -20.71 18.00
C HIS A 177 39.94 -20.98 16.75
N GLU A 178 39.51 -20.50 15.59
CA GLU A 178 40.29 -20.57 14.36
C GLU A 178 41.62 -19.80 14.47
N GLU A 179 41.61 -18.65 15.15
CA GLU A 179 42.83 -17.87 15.41
C GLU A 179 43.81 -18.62 16.33
N GLU A 180 43.33 -19.29 17.39
CA GLU A 180 44.17 -20.13 18.26
C GLU A 180 44.79 -21.30 17.49
N ILE A 181 44.03 -21.96 16.60
CA ILE A 181 44.54 -23.03 15.74
C ILE A 181 45.59 -22.48 14.77
N ALA A 182 45.38 -21.29 14.21
CA ALA A 182 46.34 -20.65 13.32
C ALA A 182 47.64 -20.29 14.07
N GLU A 183 47.55 -19.78 15.31
CA GLU A 183 48.72 -19.48 16.15
C GLU A 183 49.52 -20.74 16.48
N LYS A 184 48.83 -21.83 16.84
CA LYS A 184 49.45 -23.14 17.02
C LYS A 184 50.30 -23.52 15.80
N GLY A 185 49.74 -23.42 14.59
CA GLY A 185 50.46 -23.73 13.34
C GLY A 185 51.66 -22.81 13.08
N ARG A 186 51.57 -21.53 13.47
CA ARG A 186 52.70 -20.59 13.38
C ARG A 186 53.85 -20.98 14.31
N ILE A 187 53.53 -21.39 15.53
CA ILE A 187 54.52 -21.83 16.53
C ILE A 187 55.18 -23.14 16.09
N GLU A 188 54.39 -24.12 15.63
CA GLU A 188 54.91 -25.41 15.12
C GLU A 188 55.93 -25.20 14.00
N LYS A 189 55.61 -24.33 13.02
CA LYS A 189 56.54 -23.98 11.95
C LYS A 189 57.83 -23.34 12.48
N ARG A 190 57.73 -22.45 13.47
CA ARG A 190 58.90 -21.79 14.06
C ARG A 190 59.78 -22.76 14.85
N ILE A 191 59.19 -23.77 15.48
CA ILE A 191 59.92 -24.87 16.12
C ILE A 191 60.64 -25.70 15.07
N GLU A 192 60.01 -26.04 13.95
CA GLU A 192 60.63 -26.77 12.83
C GLU A 192 61.83 -26.01 12.23
N ASP A 193 61.67 -24.71 12.00
CA ASP A 193 62.76 -23.83 11.54
C ASP A 193 63.93 -23.81 12.54
N LEU A 194 63.63 -23.72 13.85
CA LEU A 194 64.64 -23.75 14.91
C LEU A 194 65.34 -25.11 15.00
N ASP A 195 64.62 -26.22 14.88
CA ASP A 195 65.21 -27.56 14.88
C ASP A 195 66.15 -27.75 13.67
N THR A 196 65.80 -27.20 12.51
CA THR A 196 66.68 -27.15 11.34
C THR A 196 67.96 -26.34 11.62
N VAL A 197 67.85 -25.16 12.23
CA VAL A 197 69.01 -24.32 12.59
C VAL A 197 69.88 -25.02 13.64
N LEU A 198 69.29 -25.62 14.66
CA LEU A 198 70.00 -26.35 15.70
C LEU A 198 70.77 -27.55 15.12
N HIS A 199 70.20 -28.25 14.13
CA HIS A 199 70.90 -29.29 13.39
C HIS A 199 72.13 -28.74 12.66
N GLN A 200 71.99 -27.65 11.91
CA GLN A 200 73.10 -26.99 11.21
C GLN A 200 74.21 -26.52 12.17
N LEU A 201 73.83 -25.93 13.31
CA LEU A 201 74.79 -25.51 14.34
C LEU A 201 75.53 -26.71 14.93
N THR A 202 74.85 -27.85 15.09
CA THR A 202 75.47 -29.10 15.55
C THR A 202 76.49 -29.65 14.55
N GLU A 203 76.14 -29.65 13.25
CA GLU A 203 77.07 -30.01 12.17
C GLU A 203 78.28 -29.07 12.13
N GLN A 204 78.05 -27.75 12.22
CA GLN A 204 79.11 -26.75 12.25
C GLN A 204 80.05 -26.97 13.44
N MET A 205 79.53 -27.19 14.65
CA MET A 205 80.34 -27.52 15.83
C MET A 205 81.18 -28.80 15.63
N ALA A 206 80.61 -29.82 14.98
CA ALA A 206 81.33 -31.06 14.69
C ALA A 206 82.49 -30.83 13.70
N CYS A 207 82.26 -30.05 12.64
CA CYS A 207 83.26 -29.68 11.64
C CYS A 207 84.38 -28.79 12.20
N GLU A 208 84.05 -27.83 13.06
CA GLU A 208 85.05 -26.98 13.73
C GLU A 208 85.92 -27.80 14.70
N ARG A 209 85.33 -28.76 15.43
CA ARG A 209 86.09 -29.66 16.32
C ARG A 209 87.00 -30.62 15.56
N SER A 210 86.58 -31.09 14.39
CA SER A 210 87.37 -32.00 13.55
C SER A 210 88.46 -31.28 12.72
N GLY A 211 88.53 -29.96 12.78
CA GLY A 211 89.45 -29.15 11.99
C GLY A 211 89.16 -29.26 10.49
N GLY A 212 87.88 -29.19 10.10
CA GLY A 212 87.45 -29.22 8.70
C GLY A 212 87.43 -30.61 8.07
N VAL A 213 87.66 -31.67 8.84
CA VAL A 213 87.71 -33.06 8.35
C VAL A 213 86.34 -33.72 8.54
N GLY A 214 85.63 -33.99 7.44
CA GLY A 214 84.30 -34.63 7.44
C GLY A 214 83.48 -34.26 6.20
N ASN A 215 82.32 -34.90 6.03
CA ASN A 215 81.43 -34.60 4.91
C ASN A 215 80.86 -33.17 5.04
N ASN A 216 80.90 -32.39 3.96
CA ASN A 216 80.39 -31.01 3.85
C ASN A 216 80.99 -29.98 4.84
N CYS A 217 82.11 -30.27 5.49
CA CYS A 217 82.74 -29.32 6.43
C CYS A 217 83.33 -28.07 5.77
N GLU A 218 83.61 -28.13 4.46
CA GLU A 218 84.03 -26.99 3.63
C GLU A 218 83.01 -25.85 3.60
N LYS A 219 81.73 -26.14 3.88
CA LYS A 219 80.65 -25.15 3.95
C LYS A 219 80.70 -24.32 5.23
N TYR A 220 81.29 -24.86 6.30
CA TYR A 220 81.14 -24.34 7.66
C TYR A 220 82.45 -23.79 8.24
N THR A 221 83.60 -24.33 7.85
CA THR A 221 84.91 -23.88 8.35
C THR A 221 86.02 -24.09 7.33
N THR A 222 86.98 -23.17 7.31
CA THR A 222 88.26 -23.32 6.58
C THR A 222 89.41 -23.65 7.53
N SER A 223 89.12 -23.87 8.82
CA SER A 223 90.12 -24.20 9.83
C SER A 223 90.63 -25.62 9.65
N THR A 224 91.95 -25.81 9.69
CA THR A 224 92.60 -27.13 9.71
C THR A 224 92.96 -27.59 11.11
N TRP A 225 92.66 -26.78 12.13
CA TRP A 225 93.05 -27.02 13.53
C TRP A 225 91.98 -27.82 14.26
N LYS A 226 92.37 -28.96 14.84
CA LYS A 226 91.49 -29.83 15.62
C LYS A 226 91.38 -29.36 17.06
N GLY A 227 90.16 -29.29 17.60
CA GLY A 227 89.90 -28.99 19.01
C GLY A 227 88.80 -27.96 19.27
N ALA A 228 88.53 -27.70 20.55
CA ALA A 228 87.53 -26.73 21.00
C ALA A 228 88.12 -25.31 21.09
N GLY A 229 88.31 -24.67 19.94
CA GLY A 229 88.74 -23.27 19.85
C GLY A 229 87.62 -22.25 20.08
N SER A 230 87.93 -20.95 20.04
CA SER A 230 86.97 -19.85 20.25
C SER A 230 85.78 -19.85 19.28
N ALA A 231 85.97 -20.34 18.05
CA ALA A 231 84.89 -20.53 17.07
C ALA A 231 83.82 -21.53 17.56
N VAL A 232 84.25 -22.66 18.14
CA VAL A 232 83.34 -23.68 18.70
C VAL A 232 82.54 -23.10 19.87
N TYR A 233 83.15 -22.29 20.73
CA TYR A 233 82.45 -21.65 21.85
C TYR A 233 81.39 -20.66 21.37
N ARG A 234 81.65 -19.88 20.31
CA ARG A 234 80.67 -18.94 19.73
C ARG A 234 79.46 -19.66 19.14
N VAL A 235 79.68 -20.74 18.40
CA VAL A 235 78.59 -21.54 17.82
C VAL A 235 77.79 -22.25 18.92
N LYS A 236 78.46 -22.70 19.98
CA LYS A 236 77.81 -23.30 21.16
C LYS A 236 76.91 -22.30 21.89
N GLU A 237 77.35 -21.06 22.10
CA GLU A 237 76.53 -20.01 22.73
C GLU A 237 75.28 -19.71 21.90
N LEU A 238 75.41 -19.61 20.58
CA LEU A 238 74.27 -19.44 19.67
C LEU A 238 73.32 -20.65 19.68
N TYR A 239 73.87 -21.86 19.76
CA TYR A 239 73.06 -23.08 19.92
C TYR A 239 72.24 -23.04 21.22
N GLU A 240 72.86 -22.68 22.34
CA GLU A 240 72.17 -22.59 23.64
C GLU A 240 71.04 -21.54 23.63
N ASP A 241 71.27 -20.37 23.02
CA ASP A 241 70.24 -19.33 22.81
C ASP A 241 69.04 -19.83 21.99
N LYS A 242 69.31 -20.47 20.85
CA LYS A 242 68.25 -21.02 19.97
C LYS A 242 67.53 -22.20 20.60
N ASN A 243 68.25 -23.05 21.32
CA ASN A 243 67.67 -24.18 22.03
C ASN A 243 66.73 -23.69 23.13
N LYS A 244 67.14 -22.68 23.91
CA LYS A 244 66.28 -22.04 24.91
C LYS A 244 65.02 -21.44 24.28
N THR A 245 65.16 -20.73 23.16
CA THR A 245 64.01 -20.16 22.43
C THR A 245 63.03 -21.25 21.98
N ARG A 246 63.53 -22.37 21.45
CA ARG A 246 62.70 -23.51 21.05
C ARG A 246 61.98 -24.13 22.24
N ASP A 247 62.67 -24.31 23.36
CA ASP A 247 62.09 -24.93 24.56
C ASP A 247 60.96 -24.05 25.14
N LEU A 248 61.10 -22.72 25.11
CA LEU A 248 60.02 -21.78 25.44
C LEU A 248 58.82 -21.90 24.48
N LEU A 249 59.07 -21.98 23.18
CA LEU A 249 57.99 -22.16 22.19
C LEU A 249 57.26 -23.49 22.34
N ARG A 250 57.96 -24.55 22.76
CA ARG A 250 57.33 -25.85 23.07
C ARG A 250 56.42 -25.75 24.30
N GLU A 251 56.85 -25.04 25.34
CA GLU A 251 56.00 -24.78 26.52
C GLU A 251 54.73 -23.99 26.15
N ASP A 252 54.87 -22.97 25.30
CA ASP A 252 53.71 -22.19 24.82
C ASP A 252 52.79 -23.02 23.91
N LEU A 253 53.37 -23.90 23.09
CA LEU A 253 52.60 -24.84 22.26
C LEU A 253 51.76 -25.80 23.12
N ASP A 254 52.32 -26.34 24.19
CA ASP A 254 51.60 -27.24 25.10
C ASP A 254 50.41 -26.52 25.74
N LYS A 255 50.58 -25.27 26.18
CA LYS A 255 49.48 -24.44 26.74
C LYS A 255 48.35 -24.21 25.72
N ILE A 256 48.69 -23.91 24.47
CA ILE A 256 47.69 -23.71 23.39
C ILE A 256 47.01 -25.03 23.03
N GLN A 257 47.73 -26.15 23.05
CA GLN A 257 47.12 -27.47 22.83
C GLN A 257 46.11 -27.81 23.93
N GLU A 258 46.42 -27.52 25.19
CA GLU A 258 45.50 -27.68 26.31
C GLU A 258 44.26 -26.78 26.17
N SER A 259 44.41 -25.51 25.75
CA SER A 259 43.27 -24.61 25.52
C SER A 259 42.34 -25.15 24.44
N ILE A 260 42.88 -25.56 23.29
CA ILE A 260 42.12 -26.13 22.15
C ILE A 260 41.38 -27.41 22.56
N LEU A 261 42.03 -28.30 23.32
CA LEU A 261 41.41 -29.53 23.81
C LEU A 261 40.27 -29.24 24.78
N SER A 262 40.46 -28.26 25.68
CA SER A 262 39.41 -27.85 26.62
C SER A 262 38.20 -27.25 25.90
N TYR A 263 38.44 -26.43 24.87
CA TYR A 263 37.41 -25.83 24.04
C TYR A 263 36.59 -26.91 23.32
N ARG A 264 37.26 -27.84 22.64
CA ARG A 264 36.59 -28.95 21.93
C ARG A 264 35.69 -29.78 22.85
N LYS A 265 36.13 -30.03 24.09
CA LYS A 265 35.35 -30.80 25.07
C LYS A 265 34.09 -30.07 25.51
N ASN A 266 34.14 -28.74 25.58
CA ASN A 266 33.01 -27.91 25.99
C ASN A 266 32.11 -27.52 24.81
N LEU A 267 32.62 -27.57 23.58
CA LEU A 267 31.96 -27.11 22.36
C LEU A 267 30.60 -27.78 22.15
N GLU A 268 30.53 -29.11 22.21
CA GLU A 268 29.28 -29.85 21.99
C GLU A 268 28.17 -29.42 22.98
N ASN A 269 28.53 -29.18 24.24
CA ASN A 269 27.58 -28.72 25.25
C ASN A 269 27.17 -27.26 25.04
N ILE A 270 28.11 -26.41 24.61
CA ILE A 270 27.86 -24.99 24.36
C ILE A 270 26.99 -24.80 23.12
N GLU A 271 27.32 -25.47 22.01
CA GLU A 271 26.55 -25.42 20.77
C GLU A 271 25.14 -25.95 20.99
N LYS A 272 25.00 -27.09 21.67
CA LYS A 272 23.69 -27.64 21.98
C LYS A 272 22.85 -26.69 22.82
N LYS A 273 23.44 -26.12 23.89
CA LYS A 273 22.74 -25.17 24.76
C LYS A 273 22.35 -23.89 24.01
N ASN A 274 23.27 -23.32 23.23
CA ASN A 274 23.01 -22.13 22.42
C ASN A 274 21.92 -22.41 21.37
N ALA A 275 21.94 -23.58 20.72
CA ALA A 275 20.92 -23.97 19.75
C ALA A 275 19.53 -24.11 20.41
N GLU A 276 19.45 -24.74 21.59
CA GLU A 276 18.21 -24.85 22.36
C GLU A 276 17.69 -23.47 22.79
N GLU A 277 18.56 -22.55 23.24
CA GLU A 277 18.18 -21.19 23.62
C GLU A 277 17.71 -20.36 22.41
N ILE A 278 18.42 -20.43 21.27
CA ILE A 278 18.01 -19.77 20.03
C ILE A 278 16.66 -20.32 19.53
N GLU A 279 16.46 -21.64 19.57
CA GLU A 279 15.19 -22.26 19.17
C GLU A 279 14.05 -21.83 20.10
N ALA A 280 14.30 -21.76 21.40
CA ALA A 280 13.32 -21.28 22.38
C ALA A 280 12.92 -19.81 22.11
N GLU A 281 13.87 -18.91 21.90
CA GLU A 281 13.57 -17.51 21.57
C GLU A 281 12.91 -17.36 20.20
N ALA A 282 13.33 -18.15 19.21
CA ALA A 282 12.70 -18.18 17.89
C ALA A 282 11.24 -18.65 17.97
N SER A 283 10.94 -19.65 18.81
CA SER A 283 9.56 -20.12 19.03
C SER A 283 8.69 -19.05 19.69
N LYS A 284 9.21 -18.32 20.69
CA LYS A 284 8.50 -17.19 21.33
C LYS A 284 8.26 -16.07 20.33
N LYS A 285 9.25 -15.75 19.49
CA LYS A 285 9.14 -14.75 18.43
C LYS A 285 8.05 -15.15 17.44
N ALA A 286 8.05 -16.39 16.97
CA ALA A 286 7.05 -16.90 16.04
C ALA A 286 5.63 -16.81 16.62
N HIS A 287 5.45 -17.15 17.90
CA HIS A 287 4.16 -17.03 18.57
C HIS A 287 3.68 -15.56 18.67
N LYS A 288 4.57 -14.62 18.99
CA LYS A 288 4.23 -13.19 19.04
C LYS A 288 3.97 -12.62 17.66
N GLU A 289 4.68 -13.06 16.63
CA GLU A 289 4.38 -12.69 15.24
C GLU A 289 3.00 -13.19 14.81
N GLU A 290 2.61 -14.41 15.19
CA GLU A 290 1.27 -14.93 14.93
C GLU A 290 0.20 -14.06 15.60
N GLN A 291 0.38 -13.73 16.89
CA GLN A 291 -0.52 -12.81 17.61
C GLN A 291 -0.60 -11.44 16.94
N TRP A 292 0.54 -10.88 16.52
CA TRP A 292 0.59 -9.59 15.83
C TRP A 292 -0.13 -9.62 14.47
N ARG A 293 0.04 -10.70 13.70
CA ARG A 293 -0.65 -10.90 12.41
C ARG A 293 -2.16 -11.09 12.62
N ALA A 294 -2.55 -11.92 13.56
CA ALA A 294 -3.96 -12.18 13.87
C ALA A 294 -4.67 -10.88 14.29
N ARG A 295 -4.03 -10.06 15.14
CA ARG A 295 -4.58 -8.78 15.58
C ARG A 295 -4.70 -7.77 14.43
N LYS A 296 -3.72 -7.70 13.53
CA LYS A 296 -3.83 -6.89 12.31
C LYS A 296 -4.97 -7.34 11.40
N GLU A 297 -5.13 -8.66 11.25
CA GLU A 297 -6.21 -9.21 10.43
C GLU A 297 -7.59 -8.90 11.03
N GLU A 298 -7.72 -8.96 12.36
CA GLU A 298 -8.94 -8.56 13.07
C GLU A 298 -9.27 -7.08 12.83
N MET A 299 -8.28 -6.19 12.97
CA MET A 299 -8.44 -4.76 12.69
C MET A 299 -8.82 -4.49 11.23
N ALA A 300 -8.22 -5.21 10.29
CA ALA A 300 -8.55 -5.09 8.86
C ALA A 300 -9.99 -5.51 8.58
N LYS A 301 -10.46 -6.61 9.19
CA LYS A 301 -11.86 -7.07 9.09
C LYS A 301 -12.83 -6.05 9.70
N ASP A 302 -12.52 -5.50 10.87
CA ASP A 302 -13.34 -4.46 11.50
C ASP A 302 -13.40 -3.18 10.64
N ALA A 303 -12.26 -2.75 10.09
CA ALA A 303 -12.20 -1.62 9.16
C ALA A 303 -13.02 -1.88 7.88
N GLU A 304 -12.98 -3.10 7.34
CA GLU A 304 -13.80 -3.49 6.19
C GLU A 304 -15.31 -3.40 6.51
N ILE A 305 -15.74 -3.97 7.63
CA ILE A 305 -17.15 -3.92 8.08
C ILE A 305 -17.62 -2.48 8.29
N LYS A 306 -16.81 -1.64 8.95
CA LYS A 306 -17.12 -0.21 9.16
C LYS A 306 -17.16 0.56 7.84
N SER A 307 -16.26 0.26 6.92
CA SER A 307 -16.21 0.92 5.61
C SER A 307 -17.40 0.57 4.71
N ALA A 308 -17.88 -0.67 4.76
CA ALA A 308 -19.05 -1.08 4.00
C ALA A 308 -20.34 -0.40 4.50
N ASN A 309 -20.41 -0.10 5.81
CA ASN A 309 -21.61 0.42 6.48
C ASN A 309 -21.56 1.93 6.77
N LEU A 310 -20.97 2.70 5.85
CA LEU A 310 -20.90 4.16 5.92
C LEU A 310 -22.30 4.83 5.90
N SER A 311 -22.57 5.65 6.92
CA SER A 311 -23.74 6.53 6.98
C SER A 311 -23.67 7.66 5.95
N PHE A 312 -24.82 8.27 5.63
CA PHE A 312 -24.87 9.42 4.70
C PHE A 312 -23.91 10.54 5.10
N LEU A 313 -23.86 10.91 6.39
CA LEU A 313 -22.98 11.97 6.87
C LEU A 313 -21.50 11.59 6.68
N GLN A 314 -21.12 10.36 7.03
CA GLN A 314 -19.74 9.89 6.83
C GLN A 314 -19.37 9.87 5.35
N ARG A 315 -20.26 9.43 4.45
CA ARG A 315 -20.00 9.47 3.00
C ARG A 315 -19.71 10.89 2.50
N ASN A 316 -20.43 11.89 3.01
CA ASN A 316 -20.19 13.29 2.67
C ASN A 316 -18.83 13.78 3.20
N VAL A 317 -18.49 13.48 4.45
CA VAL A 317 -17.18 13.85 5.03
C VAL A 317 -16.06 13.21 4.23
N GLN A 318 -16.21 11.94 3.86
CA GLN A 318 -15.22 11.19 3.10
C GLN A 318 -15.11 11.67 1.65
N LEU A 319 -16.22 12.06 1.01
CA LEU A 319 -16.18 12.71 -0.32
C LEU A 319 -15.38 14.02 -0.27
N VAL A 320 -15.58 14.84 0.75
CA VAL A 320 -14.82 16.09 0.93
C VAL A 320 -13.35 15.81 1.22
N ALA A 321 -13.04 14.80 2.03
CA ALA A 321 -11.66 14.38 2.29
C ALA A 321 -10.97 13.90 1.00
N LEU A 322 -11.63 13.03 0.24
CA LEU A 322 -11.17 12.53 -1.06
C LEU A 322 -10.96 13.68 -2.06
N SER A 323 -11.85 14.69 -2.05
CA SER A 323 -11.72 15.91 -2.85
C SER A 323 -10.62 16.85 -2.37
N LYS A 324 -10.09 16.73 -1.16
CA LYS A 324 -8.90 17.48 -0.73
C LYS A 324 -7.61 16.79 -1.18
N GLU A 325 -7.59 15.46 -1.16
CA GLU A 325 -6.43 14.67 -1.55
C GLU A 325 -6.26 14.59 -3.08
N ASN A 326 -7.34 14.26 -3.80
CA ASN A 326 -7.38 14.08 -5.26
C ASN A 326 -8.10 15.22 -5.99
N GLY A 327 -7.96 16.44 -5.48
CA GLY A 327 -8.87 17.56 -5.74
C GLY A 327 -9.24 17.89 -7.18
N PRO A 328 -8.32 17.94 -8.16
CA PRO A 328 -8.71 18.26 -9.53
C PRO A 328 -9.56 17.16 -10.17
N TYR A 329 -9.25 15.88 -9.93
CA TYR A 329 -9.97 14.76 -10.56
C TYR A 329 -11.40 14.63 -10.03
N ILE A 330 -11.57 14.62 -8.71
CA ILE A 330 -12.89 14.48 -8.07
C ILE A 330 -13.77 15.70 -8.36
N SER A 331 -13.21 16.91 -8.34
CA SER A 331 -13.95 18.12 -8.69
C SER A 331 -14.44 18.10 -10.14
N VAL A 332 -13.60 17.63 -11.08
CA VAL A 332 -13.99 17.48 -12.49
C VAL A 332 -15.13 16.49 -12.64
N ILE A 333 -15.13 15.36 -11.93
CA ILE A 333 -16.24 14.39 -11.94
C ILE A 333 -17.53 15.03 -11.45
N ILE A 334 -17.49 15.70 -10.29
CA ILE A 334 -18.66 16.34 -9.68
C ILE A 334 -19.24 17.40 -10.63
N ILE A 335 -18.40 18.28 -11.16
CA ILE A 335 -18.81 19.33 -12.10
C ILE A 335 -19.35 18.72 -13.39
N SER A 336 -18.72 17.67 -13.93
CA SER A 336 -19.15 17.01 -15.16
C SER A 336 -20.52 16.37 -15.00
N ILE A 337 -20.76 15.67 -13.88
CA ILE A 337 -22.07 15.08 -13.56
C ILE A 337 -23.14 16.17 -13.43
N PHE A 338 -22.83 17.25 -12.70
CA PHE A 338 -23.76 18.37 -12.55
C PHE A 338 -24.10 19.00 -13.91
N LEU A 339 -23.09 19.33 -14.72
CA LEU A 339 -23.28 19.92 -16.05
C LEU A 339 -24.08 18.99 -16.96
N PHE A 340 -23.78 17.70 -16.96
CA PHE A 340 -24.52 16.71 -17.74
C PHE A 340 -26.01 16.68 -17.37
N LEU A 341 -26.32 16.60 -16.07
CA LEU A 341 -27.71 16.62 -15.58
C LEU A 341 -28.40 17.95 -15.88
N PHE A 342 -27.67 19.06 -15.74
CA PHE A 342 -28.17 20.39 -16.07
C PHE A 342 -28.51 20.55 -17.55
N PHE A 343 -27.66 20.06 -18.46
CA PHE A 343 -27.95 20.10 -19.89
C PHE A 343 -29.15 19.22 -20.27
N ILE A 344 -29.29 18.04 -19.67
CA ILE A 344 -30.47 17.17 -19.90
C ILE A 344 -31.74 17.92 -19.49
N GLU A 345 -31.76 18.54 -18.30
CA GLU A 345 -32.91 19.30 -17.82
C GLU A 345 -33.21 20.55 -18.66
N LEU A 346 -32.19 21.18 -19.26
CA LEU A 346 -32.32 22.35 -20.12
C LEU A 346 -32.77 21.99 -21.56
N THR A 347 -32.53 20.76 -22.01
CA THR A 347 -32.77 20.33 -23.39
C THR A 347 -34.21 20.58 -23.87
N PRO A 348 -35.28 20.25 -23.10
CA PRO A 348 -36.65 20.51 -23.53
C PRO A 348 -36.94 22.00 -23.79
N VAL A 349 -36.34 22.88 -22.99
CA VAL A 349 -36.46 24.34 -23.12
C VAL A 349 -35.73 24.81 -24.37
N PHE A 350 -34.50 24.34 -24.56
CA PHE A 350 -33.69 24.68 -25.71
C PHE A 350 -34.37 24.28 -27.03
N ILE A 351 -34.89 23.04 -27.11
CA ILE A 351 -35.64 22.56 -28.29
C ILE A 351 -36.90 23.43 -28.50
N LYS A 352 -37.61 23.80 -27.44
CA LYS A 352 -38.79 24.65 -27.60
C LYS A 352 -38.45 26.07 -28.07
N LEU A 353 -37.29 26.61 -27.69
CA LEU A 353 -36.82 27.93 -28.13
C LEU A 353 -36.23 27.93 -29.54
N MET A 354 -35.52 26.88 -29.93
CA MET A 354 -34.86 26.78 -31.24
C MET A 354 -35.86 26.61 -32.40
N PHE A 355 -37.05 26.09 -32.09
CA PHE A 355 -38.11 25.87 -33.07
C PHE A 355 -39.35 26.71 -32.71
N PRO A 356 -39.32 28.03 -32.95
CA PRO A 356 -40.50 28.88 -32.81
C PRO A 356 -41.61 28.35 -33.72
N ASN A 357 -42.87 28.52 -33.29
CA ASN A 357 -44.02 28.12 -34.09
C ASN A 357 -44.00 28.87 -35.42
N ASP A 358 -43.70 28.18 -36.51
CA ASP A 358 -44.01 28.67 -37.84
C ASP A 358 -45.53 28.48 -38.04
N HIS A 359 -46.21 29.60 -38.34
CA HIS A 359 -47.59 29.70 -38.86
C HIS A 359 -48.75 29.62 -37.85
N GLU A 360 -48.80 30.60 -36.96
CA GLU A 360 -50.07 31.28 -36.63
C GLU A 360 -50.17 32.58 -37.44
N GLU A 361 -50.51 32.47 -38.72
CA GLU A 361 -51.14 33.55 -39.50
C GLU A 361 -51.68 32.95 -40.80
N GLU A 362 -52.87 33.43 -41.20
CA GLU A 362 -53.76 32.97 -42.29
C GLU A 362 -54.66 31.78 -41.90
N PHE A 363 -55.96 31.95 -41.62
CA PHE A 363 -56.94 32.67 -42.42
C PHE A 363 -57.99 33.42 -41.59
N HIS A 364 -58.22 34.67 -42.01
CA HIS A 364 -59.34 35.53 -41.68
C HIS A 364 -60.70 34.82 -41.71
N HIS A 365 -61.53 35.10 -40.71
CA HIS A 365 -62.99 35.10 -40.88
C HIS A 365 -63.36 36.11 -41.99
N PRO A 366 -64.04 35.72 -43.08
CA PRO A 366 -64.77 36.68 -43.86
C PRO A 366 -66.07 36.95 -43.12
N GLY A 367 -66.23 38.19 -42.64
CA GLY A 367 -67.53 38.67 -42.21
C GLY A 367 -68.52 38.58 -43.36
N LYS A 368 -69.65 37.92 -43.10
CA LYS A 368 -71.00 38.30 -43.50
C LYS A 368 -71.99 37.71 -42.51
#